data_AF-A0A9D9E199-F1
#
_entry.id   AF-A0A9D9E199-F1
#
_cell.length_a   1.000
_cell.length_b   1.000
_cell.length_c   1.000
_cell.angle_alpha   90.00
_cell.angle_beta   90.00
_cell.angle_gamma   90.00
#
_symmetry.space_group_name_H-M   'P 1'
#
loop_
_entity.id
_entity.type
_entity.pdbx_description
1 polymer ?
#
loop_
_entity_poly.entity_id
_entity_poly.type
_entity_poly.pdbx_seq_one_letter_code
_entity_poly.pdbx_strand_id
1 'polypeptide(L)' 'TYHSLEDRLVKNFFKCGNFDGVAEKDFFGRVEAPLRQVNNKVIVPDEEEVLRNPRARSAKLRVAEKL' A
#
# COMPACT_ATOMS: atom_id res chain seq x y z
N THR A 1 10.64 -10.93 6.34
CA THR A 1 10.21 -10.31 7.60
C THR A 1 9.29 -9.17 7.24
N TYR A 2 7.98 -9.34 7.32
CA TYR A 2 7.07 -8.26 6.96
C TYR A 2 7.08 -7.24 8.09
N HIS A 3 7.65 -6.06 7.83
CA HIS A 3 7.75 -4.99 8.83
C HIS A 3 7.00 -3.74 8.37
N SER A 4 6.44 -3.03 9.35
CA SER A 4 5.64 -1.81 9.14
C SER A 4 6.37 -0.71 8.38
N LEU A 5 7.70 -0.75 8.31
CA LEU A 5 8.51 0.19 7.52
C LEU A 5 8.36 -0.05 6.00
N GLU A 6 8.37 -1.32 5.56
CA GLU A 6 8.18 -1.67 4.16
C GLU A 6 6.76 -1.34 3.68
N ASP A 7 5.75 -1.63 4.50
CA ASP A 7 4.34 -1.26 4.23
C ASP A 7 4.16 0.27 4.10
N ARG A 8 4.92 1.06 4.88
CA ARG A 8 4.90 2.52 4.79
C ARG A 8 5.49 3.01 3.46
N LEU A 9 6.60 2.43 3.02
CA LEU A 9 7.24 2.75 1.73
C LEU A 9 6.30 2.44 0.56
N VAL A 10 5.68 1.26 0.55
CA VAL A 10 4.72 0.85 -0.50
C VAL A 10 3.49 1.77 -0.49
N LYS A 11 2.97 2.12 0.69
CA LYS A 11 1.84 3.05 0.82
C LYS A 11 2.18 4.43 0.25
N ASN A 12 3.37 4.95 0.54
CA ASN A 12 3.81 6.25 0.01
C ASN A 12 3.96 6.20 -1.51
N PHE A 13 4.58 5.15 -2.03
CA PHE A 13 4.76 4.96 -3.48
C PHE A 13 3.41 4.90 -4.21
N PHE A 14 2.43 4.16 -3.66
CA PHE A 14 1.10 4.07 -4.28
C PHE A 14 0.30 5.37 -4.20
N LYS A 15 0.60 6.25 -3.24
CA LYS A 15 -0.15 7.49 -3.02
C LYS A 15 0.47 8.69 -3.74
N CYS A 16 1.80 8.74 -3.77
CA CYS A 16 2.57 9.91 -4.18
C CYS A 16 3.50 9.63 -5.37
N GLY A 17 3.65 8.37 -5.80
CA GLY A 17 4.61 7.99 -6.84
C GLY A 17 6.07 7.94 -6.37
N ASN A 18 6.35 8.33 -5.12
CA ASN A 18 7.68 8.28 -4.51
C ASN A 18 7.65 7.64 -3.11
N PHE A 19 8.81 7.21 -2.65
CA PHE A 19 8.97 6.57 -1.34
C PHE A 19 8.98 7.59 -0.19
N ASP A 20 9.40 8.83 -0.47
CA ASP A 20 9.45 9.94 0.49
C ASP A 20 8.06 10.42 0.95
N GLY A 21 7.00 10.06 0.21
CA GLY A 21 5.62 10.43 0.53
C GLY A 21 5.30 11.88 0.17
N VAL A 22 6.12 12.52 -0.65
CA VAL A 22 5.90 13.88 -1.16
C VAL A 22 4.91 13.79 -2.29
N ALA A 23 3.65 14.15 -2.04
CA ALA A 23 2.66 14.23 -3.09
C ALA A 23 2.92 15.48 -3.93
N GLU A 24 3.47 15.33 -5.13
CA GLU A 24 3.46 16.41 -6.12
C GLU A 24 2.02 16.63 -6.57
N LYS A 25 1.54 17.84 -6.32
CA LYS A 25 0.17 18.25 -6.61
C LYS A 25 0.22 19.33 -7.68
N ASP A 26 -0.61 19.17 -8.69
CA ASP A 26 -0.87 20.24 -9.64
C ASP A 26 -1.55 21.44 -8.98
N PHE A 27 -1.64 22.54 -9.73
CA PHE A 27 -2.37 23.77 -9.36
C PHE A 27 -3.83 23.51 -8.92
N PHE A 28 -4.42 22.38 -9.33
CA PHE A 28 -5.77 21.93 -8.96
C PHE A 28 -5.81 20.97 -7.75
N GLY A 29 -4.68 20.73 -7.09
CA GLY A 29 -4.57 19.83 -5.93
C GLY A 29 -4.64 18.34 -6.29
N ARG A 30 -4.63 17.98 -7.58
CA ARG A 30 -4.57 16.58 -8.03
C ARG A 30 -3.16 16.07 -7.84
N VAL A 31 -3.04 14.94 -7.15
CA VAL A 31 -1.76 14.25 -7.00
C VAL A 31 -1.50 13.51 -8.31
N GLU A 32 -0.39 13.81 -8.98
CA GLU A 32 0.10 13.00 -10.10
C GLU A 32 0.67 11.70 -9.55
N ALA A 33 -0.22 10.77 -9.19
CA ALA A 33 0.18 9.43 -8.83
C ALA A 33 0.24 8.58 -10.11
N PRO A 34 1.38 7.94 -10.43
CA PRO A 34 1.50 7.06 -11.59
C PRO A 34 0.67 5.77 -11.45
N LEU A 35 0.13 5.52 -10.26
CA LEU A 35 -0.63 4.34 -9.89
C LEU A 35 -1.96 4.77 -9.26
N ARG A 36 -3.06 4.16 -9.69
CA ARG A 36 -4.37 4.29 -9.04
C ARG A 36 -4.58 3.13 -8.08
N GLN A 37 -4.79 3.41 -6.80
CA GLN A 37 -5.12 2.37 -5.82
C GLN A 37 -6.46 1.72 -6.17
N VAL A 38 -6.47 0.40 -6.34
CA VAL A 38 -7.70 -0.37 -6.63
C VAL A 38 -8.53 -0.49 -5.35
N ASN A 39 -7.86 -0.74 -4.21
CA ASN A 39 -8.49 -0.81 -2.89
C ASN A 39 -7.88 0.21 -1.94
N ASN A 40 -8.75 0.99 -1.28
CA ASN A 40 -8.36 1.95 -0.24
C ASN A 40 -7.97 1.26 1.09
N LYS A 41 -8.46 0.04 1.32
CA LYS A 41 -8.14 -0.75 2.52
C LYS A 41 -7.09 -1.81 2.18
N VAL A 42 -6.13 -1.98 3.09
CA VAL A 42 -5.18 -3.10 3.03
C VAL A 42 -5.93 -4.41 3.24
N ILE A 43 -5.64 -5.42 2.43
CA ILE A 43 -6.18 -6.76 2.62
C ILE A 43 -5.28 -7.47 3.64
N VAL A 44 -5.89 -7.95 4.71
CA VAL A 44 -5.23 -8.71 5.78
C VAL A 44 -5.72 -10.15 5.75
N PRO A 45 -4.91 -11.11 6.17
CA PRO A 45 -5.33 -12.51 6.23
C PRO A 45 -6.38 -12.74 7.32
N ASP A 46 -7.25 -13.70 7.08
CA ASP A 46 -8.29 -14.11 8.01
C ASP A 46 -7.71 -14.94 9.18
N GLU A 47 -8.45 -15.04 10.28
CA GLU A 47 -8.02 -15.75 11.49
C GLU A 47 -7.69 -17.23 11.23
N GLU A 48 -8.47 -17.91 10.37
CA GLU A 48 -8.21 -19.30 9.96
C GLU A 48 -6.90 -19.46 9.17
N GLU A 49 -6.55 -18.46 8.36
CA GLU A 49 -5.30 -18.46 7.59
C GLU A 49 -4.10 -18.21 8.50
N VAL A 50 -4.25 -17.32 9.49
CA VAL A 50 -3.24 -17.09 10.53
C VAL A 50 -3.02 -18.33 11.39
N LEU A 51 -4.07 -19.08 11.71
CA LEU A 51 -3.98 -20.35 12.45
C LEU A 51 -3.24 -21.43 11.64
N ARG A 52 -3.54 -21.57 10.34
CA ARG A 52 -2.85 -22.52 9.46
C ARG A 52 -1.43 -22.09 9.09
N ASN A 53 -1.18 -20.79 9.00
CA ASN A 53 0.12 -20.22 8.67
C ASN A 53 0.42 -19.00 9.58
N PRO A 54 1.07 -19.22 10.73
CA PRO A 54 1.40 -18.15 11.67
C PRO A 54 2.28 -17.04 11.06
N ARG A 55 3.03 -17.32 9.99
CA ARG A 55 3.83 -16.31 9.28
C ARG A 55 2.97 -15.34 8.48
N ALA A 56 1.76 -15.74 8.08
CA ALA A 56 0.83 -14.89 7.36
C ALA A 56 0.30 -13.74 8.23
N ARG A 57 0.31 -13.85 9.56
CA ARG A 57 -0.19 -12.82 10.50
C ARG A 57 0.25 -11.37 10.21
N SER A 58 1.42 -11.20 9.60
CA SER A 58 2.02 -9.90 9.28
C SER A 58 1.88 -9.49 7.80
N ALA A 59 1.26 -10.33 6.98
CA ALA A 59 1.03 -10.06 5.57
C ALA A 59 0.01 -8.93 5.40
N LYS A 60 0.34 -8.02 4.49
CA LYS A 60 -0.47 -6.86 4.12
C LYS A 60 -0.45 -6.74 2.62
N LEU A 61 -1.57 -7.04 1.97
CA LEU A 61 -1.67 -6.96 0.53
C LEU A 61 -2.24 -5.60 0.12
N ARG A 62 -1.52 -4.92 -0.78
CA ARG A 62 -1.95 -3.67 -1.42
C ARG A 62 -1.92 -3.87 -2.93
N VAL A 63 -2.95 -3.40 -3.62
CA VAL A 63 -3.09 -3.53 -5.08
C VAL A 63 -3.31 -2.14 -5.68
N ALA A 64 -2.56 -1.83 -6.73
CA ALA A 64 -2.71 -0.61 -7.51
C ALA A 64 -2.62 -0.95 -9.00
N GLU A 65 -3.34 -0.18 -9.80
CA GLU A 65 -3.41 -0.29 -11.25
C GLU A 65 -2.60 0.85 -11.87
N LYS A 66 -1.84 0.56 -12.94
CA LYS A 66 -1.12 1.58 -13.70
C LYS A 66 -2.12 2.31 -14.59
N LEU A 67 -2.10 3.65 -14.54
CA LEU A 67 -2.88 4.52 -15.42
C LEU A 67 -2.31 4.52 -16.85
#